data_AF-A0A529JSL1-F1
#
_entry.id   AF-A0A529JSL1-F1
#
_cell.length_a   1.000
_cell.length_b   1.000
_cell.length_c   1.000
_cell.angle_alpha   90.00
_cell.angle_beta   90.00
_cell.angle_gamma   90.00
#
_symmetry.space_group_name_H-M   'P 1'
#
loop_
_entity.id
_entity.type
_entity.pdbx_description
1 polymer ?
#
loop_
_entity_poly.entity_id
_entity_poly.type
_entity_poly.pdbx_seq_one_letter_code
_entity_poly.pdbx_strand_id
1 'polypeptide(L)'
;APGQRIVFKRNPNYWGKDIPAKRGFDNYDQITIEYFLNANAKLEAFKKGICAVDDDSDPVKRERDLDFPAFHKGDVIAETFDTGIPPVVTGFLFNTRQEKFSNPVVRRALGMLYDFEWANKNLFGGKYMRTM
;
A
#
# COMPACT_ATOMS: atom_id res chain seq x y z
N ALA A 1 2.61 9.26 -24.80
CA ALA A 1 4.09 9.28 -24.92
C ALA A 1 4.69 8.39 -23.83
N PRO A 2 5.96 7.96 -23.95
CA PRO A 2 6.68 7.31 -22.85
C PRO A 2 6.53 8.14 -21.56
N GLY A 3 6.30 7.47 -20.42
CA GLY A 3 6.08 8.12 -19.12
C GLY A 3 4.66 8.63 -18.86
N GLN A 4 3.69 8.38 -19.75
CA GLN A 4 2.28 8.74 -19.53
C GLN A 4 1.38 7.53 -19.32
N ARG A 5 1.40 6.57 -20.26
CA ARG A 5 0.54 5.39 -20.18
C ARG A 5 1.12 4.19 -20.91
N ILE A 6 0.74 3.01 -20.42
CA ILE A 6 0.93 1.73 -21.09
C ILE A 6 -0.43 1.06 -21.22
N VAL A 7 -0.75 0.54 -22.40
CA VAL A 7 -2.00 -0.16 -22.67
C VAL A 7 -1.68 -1.60 -23.06
N PHE A 8 -2.14 -2.55 -22.24
CA PHE A 8 -2.11 -3.97 -22.53
C PHE A 8 -3.43 -4.39 -23.14
N LYS A 9 -3.39 -5.19 -24.20
CA LYS A 9 -4.55 -5.84 -24.80
C LYS A 9 -4.43 -7.34 -24.65
N ARG A 10 -5.51 -8.01 -24.25
CA ARG A 10 -5.57 -9.47 -24.12
C ARG A 10 -5.31 -10.12 -25.49
N ASN A 11 -4.40 -11.09 -25.52
CA ASN A 11 -4.18 -11.92 -26.70
C ASN A 11 -5.27 -13.01 -26.77
N PRO A 12 -6.18 -12.99 -27.76
CA PRO A 12 -7.25 -14.00 -27.87
C PRO A 12 -6.71 -15.41 -28.10
N ASN A 13 -5.46 -15.53 -28.57
CA ASN A 13 -4.77 -16.78 -28.87
C ASN A 13 -3.71 -17.12 -27.82
N TYR A 14 -3.82 -16.60 -26.60
CA TYR A 14 -2.91 -16.99 -25.51
C TYR A 14 -3.01 -18.50 -25.26
N TRP A 15 -1.88 -19.19 -25.44
CA TRP A 15 -1.79 -20.65 -25.37
C TRP A 15 -2.24 -21.23 -24.01
N GLY A 16 -2.09 -20.48 -22.92
CA GLY A 16 -2.39 -20.93 -21.58
C GLY A 16 -3.82 -20.66 -21.09
N LYS A 17 -4.70 -20.10 -21.93
CA LYS A 17 -6.04 -19.61 -21.52
C LYS A 17 -6.92 -20.68 -20.86
N ASP A 18 -6.75 -21.95 -21.22
CA ASP A 18 -7.60 -23.06 -20.73
C ASP A 18 -6.90 -23.94 -19.66
N ILE A 19 -5.66 -23.64 -19.29
CA ILE A 19 -4.91 -24.39 -18.27
C ILE A 19 -5.56 -24.15 -16.89
N PRO A 20 -5.72 -25.18 -16.03
CA PRO A 20 -6.36 -25.02 -14.72
C PRO A 20 -5.81 -23.85 -13.88
N ALA A 21 -4.50 -23.62 -13.91
CA ALA A 21 -3.83 -22.52 -13.20
C ALA A 21 -4.19 -21.11 -13.70
N LYS A 22 -4.80 -20.98 -14.88
CA LYS A 22 -5.21 -19.69 -15.47
C LYS A 22 -6.71 -19.42 -15.38
N ARG A 23 -7.52 -20.37 -14.94
CA ARG A 23 -8.96 -20.18 -14.76
C ARG A 23 -9.22 -19.09 -13.71
N GLY A 24 -10.05 -18.09 -14.05
CA GLY A 24 -10.36 -16.94 -13.19
C GLY A 24 -9.36 -15.78 -13.27
N PHE A 25 -8.32 -15.87 -14.11
CA PHE A 25 -7.36 -14.81 -14.39
C PHE A 25 -7.55 -14.22 -15.80
N ASP A 26 -6.88 -13.10 -16.09
CA ASP A 26 -6.90 -12.40 -17.38
C ASP A 26 -8.32 -12.00 -17.86
N ASN A 27 -9.16 -11.61 -16.92
CA ASN A 27 -10.59 -11.36 -17.16
C ASN A 27 -10.85 -10.13 -18.05
N TYR A 28 -10.00 -9.12 -17.99
CA TYR A 28 -10.13 -7.87 -18.75
C TYR A 28 -9.55 -7.98 -20.16
N ASP A 29 -10.26 -7.43 -21.16
CA ASP A 29 -9.76 -7.32 -22.54
C ASP A 29 -8.65 -6.29 -22.70
N GLN A 30 -8.63 -5.28 -21.84
CA GLN A 30 -7.65 -4.21 -21.84
C GLN A 30 -7.31 -3.80 -20.41
N ILE A 31 -6.02 -3.60 -20.13
CA ILE A 31 -5.53 -3.01 -18.88
C ILE A 31 -4.70 -1.78 -19.25
N THR A 32 -5.05 -0.64 -18.67
CA THR A 32 -4.28 0.61 -18.83
C THR A 32 -3.56 0.92 -17.53
N ILE A 33 -2.25 1.17 -17.62
CA ILE A 33 -1.44 1.72 -16.53
C ILE A 33 -1.18 3.18 -16.85
N GLU A 34 -1.76 4.08 -16.08
CA GLU A 34 -1.51 5.52 -16.14
C GLU A 34 -0.39 5.91 -15.17
N TYR A 35 0.51 6.77 -15.62
CA TYR A 35 1.63 7.28 -14.83
C TYR A 35 1.33 8.70 -14.36
N PHE A 36 1.51 8.94 -13.07
CA PHE A 36 1.29 10.23 -12.44
C PHE A 36 2.57 10.72 -11.77
N LEU A 37 2.80 12.03 -11.78
CA LEU A 37 3.99 12.65 -11.17
C LEU A 37 3.99 12.57 -9.65
N ASN A 38 2.81 12.46 -9.03
CA ASN A 38 2.66 12.34 -7.58
C ASN A 38 1.35 11.65 -7.20
N ALA A 39 1.25 11.24 -5.94
CA ALA A 39 0.11 10.51 -5.42
C ALA A 39 -1.19 11.33 -5.39
N ASN A 40 -1.11 12.66 -5.25
CA ASN A 40 -2.30 13.53 -5.24
C ASN A 40 -2.97 13.57 -6.62
N ALA A 41 -2.17 13.68 -7.69
CA ALA A 41 -2.68 13.61 -9.06
C ALA A 41 -3.32 12.24 -9.36
N LYS A 42 -2.71 11.16 -8.87
CA LYS A 42 -3.27 9.79 -8.96
C LYS A 42 -4.65 9.71 -8.25
N LEU A 43 -4.74 10.23 -7.03
CA LEU A 43 -5.97 10.23 -6.24
C LEU A 43 -7.10 11.04 -6.91
N GLU A 44 -6.79 12.24 -7.43
CA GLU A 44 -7.79 13.05 -8.13
C GLU A 44 -8.27 12.39 -9.43
N ALA A 45 -7.40 11.65 -10.11
CA ALA A 45 -7.79 10.86 -11.27
C ALA A 45 -8.74 9.71 -10.87
N PHE A 46 -8.46 9.01 -9.76
CA PHE A 46 -9.34 8.00 -9.19
C PHE A 46 -10.72 8.58 -8.80
N LYS A 47 -10.75 9.69 -8.05
CA LYS A 47 -12.01 10.38 -7.67
C LYS A 47 -12.86 10.81 -8.87
N LYS A 48 -12.23 11.06 -10.02
CA LYS A 48 -12.89 11.38 -11.30
C LYS A 48 -13.27 10.16 -12.14
N GLY A 49 -13.02 8.95 -11.67
CA GLY A 49 -13.30 7.71 -12.39
C GLY A 49 -12.37 7.42 -13.57
N ILE A 50 -11.22 8.11 -13.66
CA ILE A 50 -10.21 7.85 -14.70
C ILE A 50 -9.46 6.55 -14.38
N CYS A 51 -9.20 6.31 -13.09
CA CYS A 51 -8.63 5.07 -12.58
C CYS A 51 -9.71 4.27 -11.86
N ALA A 52 -9.76 2.96 -12.09
CA ALA A 52 -10.76 2.09 -11.48
C ALA A 52 -10.39 1.68 -10.03
N VAL A 53 -9.11 1.74 -9.66
CA VAL A 53 -8.60 1.30 -8.35
C VAL A 53 -7.57 2.31 -7.86
N ASP A 54 -7.57 2.55 -6.54
CA ASP A 54 -6.47 3.17 -5.80
C ASP A 54 -5.97 2.18 -4.74
N ASP A 55 -4.67 1.93 -4.75
CA ASP A 55 -3.99 0.89 -3.97
C ASP A 55 -3.25 1.46 -2.74
N ASP A 56 -3.56 2.69 -2.34
CA ASP A 56 -2.88 3.33 -1.21
C ASP A 56 -3.05 2.49 0.05
N SER A 57 -1.93 2.12 0.68
CA SER A 57 -1.90 1.25 1.85
C SER A 57 -1.96 2.00 3.17
N ASP A 58 -1.78 3.33 3.19
CA ASP A 58 -1.74 4.11 4.42
C ASP A 58 -3.15 4.30 4.99
N PRO A 59 -3.46 3.71 6.16
CA PRO A 59 -4.82 3.77 6.72
C PRO A 59 -5.19 5.18 7.20
N VAL A 60 -4.23 6.02 7.54
CA VAL A 60 -4.47 7.42 7.96
C VAL A 60 -4.83 8.25 6.75
N LYS A 61 -4.06 8.09 5.68
CA LYS A 61 -4.31 8.77 4.41
C LYS A 61 -5.67 8.36 3.83
N ARG A 62 -5.98 7.06 3.85
CA ARG A 62 -7.26 6.53 3.34
C ARG A 62 -8.47 7.16 4.04
N GLU A 63 -8.46 7.27 5.36
CA GLU A 63 -9.56 7.89 6.12
C GLU A 63 -9.78 9.36 5.72
N ARG A 64 -8.68 10.11 5.53
CA ARG A 64 -8.76 11.51 5.10
C ARG A 64 -9.23 11.66 3.65
N ASP A 65 -8.74 10.78 2.77
CA ASP A 65 -8.87 10.96 1.33
C ASP A 65 -10.19 10.40 0.76
N LEU A 66 -10.85 9.50 1.49
CA LEU A 66 -12.14 8.88 1.13
C LEU A 66 -13.38 9.67 1.57
N ASP A 67 -13.30 11.00 1.67
CA ASP A 67 -14.46 11.86 1.88
C ASP A 67 -14.87 12.55 0.56
N PHE A 68 -15.68 11.88 -0.26
CA PHE A 68 -16.19 12.42 -1.52
C PHE A 68 -17.50 11.74 -1.97
N PRO A 69 -18.30 12.37 -2.86
CA PRO A 69 -19.67 11.93 -3.15
C PRO A 69 -19.83 10.49 -3.64
N ALA A 70 -18.91 9.99 -4.46
CA ALA A 70 -18.98 8.62 -4.98
C ALA A 70 -18.73 7.55 -3.89
N PHE A 71 -17.92 7.87 -2.87
CA PHE A 71 -17.77 7.00 -1.70
C PHE A 71 -19.05 6.99 -0.85
N HIS A 72 -19.63 8.17 -0.57
CA HIS A 72 -20.89 8.27 0.20
C HIS A 72 -22.10 7.61 -0.49
N LYS A 73 -22.09 7.52 -1.82
CA LYS A 73 -23.11 6.83 -2.62
C LYS A 73 -22.89 5.32 -2.72
N GLY A 74 -21.73 4.82 -2.35
CA GLY A 74 -21.35 3.42 -2.51
C GLY A 74 -20.84 3.04 -3.90
N ASP A 75 -20.61 4.01 -4.79
CA ASP A 75 -19.99 3.78 -6.11
C ASP A 75 -18.49 3.43 -5.96
N VAL A 76 -17.87 3.93 -4.89
CA VAL A 76 -16.53 3.53 -4.46
C VAL A 76 -16.65 2.82 -3.12
N ILE A 77 -16.03 1.65 -3.03
CA ILE A 77 -15.90 0.88 -1.79
C ILE A 77 -14.43 0.81 -1.38
N ALA A 78 -14.19 0.73 -0.08
CA ALA A 78 -12.86 0.55 0.48
C ALA A 78 -12.80 -0.79 1.21
N GLU A 79 -11.86 -1.63 0.79
CA GLU A 79 -11.64 -2.95 1.39
C GLU A 79 -10.22 -3.05 1.95
N THR A 80 -10.08 -3.78 3.05
CA THR A 80 -8.79 -4.11 3.64
C THR A 80 -8.65 -5.62 3.66
N PHE A 81 -7.52 -6.11 3.18
CA PHE A 81 -7.24 -7.53 3.06
C PHE A 81 -6.10 -7.93 4.01
N ASP A 82 -6.31 -9.01 4.76
CA ASP A 82 -5.21 -9.70 5.43
C ASP A 82 -4.60 -10.73 4.47
N THR A 83 -3.31 -10.58 4.20
CA THR A 83 -2.59 -11.45 3.25
C THR A 83 -2.02 -12.69 3.92
N GLY A 84 -1.98 -12.76 5.26
CA GLY A 84 -1.28 -13.80 6.00
C GLY A 84 0.24 -13.79 5.81
N ILE A 85 0.78 -12.87 5.02
CA ILE A 85 2.22 -12.66 4.86
C ILE A 85 2.71 -11.89 6.09
N PRO A 86 3.77 -12.34 6.78
CA PRO A 86 4.32 -11.60 7.91
C PRO A 86 4.65 -10.16 7.53
N PRO A 87 4.31 -9.16 8.37
CA PRO A 87 4.58 -7.78 8.07
C PRO A 87 6.08 -7.52 7.93
N VAL A 88 6.45 -6.65 6.99
CA VAL A 88 7.82 -6.16 6.90
C VAL A 88 8.12 -5.35 8.16
N VAL A 89 9.20 -5.70 8.85
CA VAL A 89 9.64 -4.99 10.05
C VAL A 89 10.30 -3.68 9.64
N THR A 90 9.74 -2.57 10.10
CA THR A 90 10.37 -1.25 10.02
C THR A 90 10.75 -0.80 11.43
N GLY A 91 11.88 -0.13 11.57
CA GLY A 91 12.34 0.29 12.88
C GLY A 91 13.72 0.93 12.87
N PHE A 92 14.21 1.27 14.06
CA PHE A 92 15.54 1.81 14.24
C PHE A 92 16.57 0.68 14.25
N LEU A 93 17.57 0.76 13.37
CA LEU A 93 18.67 -0.19 13.32
C LEU A 93 19.93 0.41 13.94
N PHE A 94 20.48 -0.28 14.93
CA PHE A 94 21.74 0.13 15.57
C PHE A 94 22.94 -0.29 14.72
N ASN A 95 23.81 0.65 14.37
CA ASN A 95 25.11 0.32 13.78
C ASN A 95 26.07 -0.21 14.85
N THR A 96 26.12 -1.54 15.02
CA THR A 96 26.91 -2.22 16.06
C THR A 96 28.42 -2.12 15.89
N ARG A 97 28.90 -1.58 14.76
CA ARG A 97 30.32 -1.28 14.51
C ARG A 97 30.82 -0.09 15.35
N GLN A 98 29.91 0.75 15.83
CA GLN A 98 30.25 1.85 16.74
C GLN A 98 30.27 1.34 18.18
N GLU A 99 31.32 1.68 18.92
CA GLU A 99 31.55 1.21 20.30
C GLU A 99 30.33 1.43 21.21
N LYS A 100 29.68 2.60 21.14
CA LYS A 100 28.47 2.94 21.92
C LYS A 100 27.26 2.02 21.69
N PHE A 101 27.21 1.30 20.56
CA PHE A 101 26.13 0.36 20.23
C PHE A 101 26.59 -1.10 20.22
N SER A 102 27.84 -1.38 20.59
CA SER A 102 28.41 -2.74 20.57
C SER A 102 27.74 -3.66 21.59
N ASN A 103 27.43 -3.14 22.79
CA ASN A 103 26.83 -3.92 23.87
C ASN A 103 25.31 -4.17 23.63
N PRO A 104 24.86 -5.45 23.58
CA PRO A 104 23.44 -5.78 23.39
C PRO A 104 22.51 -5.27 24.50
N VAL A 105 23.00 -5.15 25.74
CA VAL A 105 22.21 -4.63 26.87
C VAL A 105 21.88 -3.15 26.66
N VAL A 106 22.83 -2.37 26.15
CA VAL A 106 22.60 -0.95 25.81
C VAL A 106 21.53 -0.82 24.73
N ARG A 107 21.60 -1.63 23.67
CA ARG A 107 20.61 -1.61 22.59
C ARG A 107 19.21 -1.99 23.09
N ARG A 108 19.12 -2.98 23.97
CA ARG A 108 17.85 -3.38 24.61
C ARG A 108 17.27 -2.23 25.43
N ALA A 109 18.09 -1.58 26.27
CA ALA A 109 17.65 -0.44 27.08
C ALA A 109 17.15 0.71 26.19
N LEU A 110 17.86 1.05 25.12
CA LEU A 110 17.44 2.09 24.17
C LEU A 110 16.13 1.73 23.45
N GLY A 111 15.95 0.46 23.07
CA GLY A 111 14.70 -0.01 22.45
C GLY A 111 13.47 0.09 23.35
N MET A 112 13.65 0.02 24.67
CA MET A 112 12.58 0.19 25.66
C MET A 112 12.12 1.66 25.81
N LEU A 113 12.91 2.62 25.32
CA LEU A 113 12.57 4.05 25.41
C LEU A 113 11.62 4.52 24.31
N TYR A 114 11.34 3.69 23.29
CA TYR A 114 10.40 4.04 22.25
C TYR A 114 8.96 3.79 22.71
N ASP A 115 8.24 4.90 22.93
CA ASP A 115 6.80 4.92 23.24
C ASP A 115 6.00 4.84 21.92
N PHE A 116 5.71 3.61 21.51
CA PHE A 116 4.93 3.34 20.30
C PHE A 116 3.49 3.80 20.47
N GLU A 117 2.91 3.60 21.65
CA GLU A 117 1.52 3.87 21.97
C GLU A 117 1.24 5.38 21.85
N TRP A 118 2.15 6.21 22.35
CA TRP A 118 2.11 7.65 22.15
C TRP A 118 2.25 8.01 20.68
N ALA A 119 3.21 7.44 19.95
CA ALA A 119 3.43 7.75 18.54
C ALA A 119 2.22 7.37 17.67
N ASN A 120 1.67 6.17 17.88
CA ASN A 120 0.50 5.69 17.16
C ASN A 120 -0.70 6.58 17.39
N LYS A 121 -0.96 6.97 18.64
CA LYS A 121 -2.08 7.86 18.98
C LYS A 121 -1.93 9.25 18.36
N ASN A 122 -0.75 9.87 18.49
CA ASN A 122 -0.58 11.29 18.16
C ASN A 122 -0.17 11.55 16.70
N LEU A 123 0.51 10.59 16.07
CA LEU A 123 1.05 10.74 14.70
C LEU A 123 0.31 9.88 13.68
N PHE A 124 -0.21 8.73 14.08
CA PHE A 124 -0.76 7.74 13.14
C PHE A 124 -2.25 7.43 13.33
N GLY A 125 -2.97 8.29 14.05
CA GLY A 125 -4.42 8.16 14.25
C GLY A 125 -4.86 6.86 14.94
N GLY A 126 -3.95 6.19 15.66
CA GLY A 126 -4.20 4.91 16.32
C GLY A 126 -4.36 3.72 15.37
N LYS A 127 -3.98 3.84 14.09
CA LYS A 127 -4.28 2.83 13.05
C LYS A 127 -3.17 1.80 12.83
N TYR A 128 -2.01 1.98 13.43
CA TYR A 128 -0.89 1.05 13.29
C TYR A 128 -0.86 0.05 14.45
N MET A 129 -0.24 -1.10 14.20
CA MET A 129 0.06 -2.10 15.23
C MET A 129 1.56 -2.23 15.38
N ARG A 130 2.02 -2.42 16.62
CA ARG A 130 3.44 -2.59 16.91
C ARG A 130 3.94 -3.89 16.30
N THR A 131 4.95 -3.81 15.46
CA THR A 131 5.65 -4.98 14.91
C THR A 131 6.73 -5.41 15.88
N MET A 132 6.43 -6.46 16.66
CA MET A 132 7.27 -7.05 17.73
C MET A 132 7.49 -6.19 18.99
#